data_AF-A0A9P4P479-F1
#
_entry.id   AF-A0A9P4P479-F1
#
_cell.length_a   1.000
_cell.length_b   1.000
_cell.length_c   1.000
_cell.angle_alpha   90.00
_cell.angle_beta   90.00
_cell.angle_gamma   90.00
#
_symmetry.space_group_name_H-M   'P 1'
#
loop_
_entity.id
_entity.type
_entity.pdbx_description
1 polymer ?
#
loop_
_entity_poly.entity_id
_entity_poly.type
_entity_poly.pdbx_seq_one_letter_code
_entity_poly.pdbx_strand_id
1 'polypeptide(L)'
;MRFAPILSLLPLVISLPSLDAALLKTTFITKKSGNFPQTESNSVVGGLAGLIAPIQTSLTALSARYEVFKRTLELPIVLFDLKILKAYTDDLIDAVTAKVVPESARLLGLGNGIIDTAFDDVIAVYKGS
;
A
#
# COMPACT_ATOMS: atom_id res chain seq x y z
N MET A 1 0.51 -37.13 -2.88
CA MET A 1 0.42 -35.66 -3.06
C MET A 1 0.03 -35.05 -1.72
N ARG A 2 0.93 -34.30 -1.07
CA ARG A 2 0.61 -33.60 0.18
C ARG A 2 -0.12 -32.31 -0.20
N PHE A 3 -1.37 -32.17 0.21
CA PHE A 3 -2.09 -30.90 0.21
C PHE A 3 -1.28 -29.93 1.09
N ALA A 4 -0.55 -29.00 0.47
CA ALA A 4 -0.06 -27.84 1.19
C ALA A 4 -1.32 -27.05 1.59
N PRO A 5 -1.58 -26.87 2.90
CA PRO A 5 -2.80 -26.19 3.31
C PRO A 5 -2.73 -24.74 2.83
N ILE A 6 -3.91 -24.19 2.51
CA ILE A 6 -4.23 -22.77 2.22
C ILE A 6 -3.83 -21.83 3.40
N LEU A 7 -3.05 -22.33 4.37
CA LEU A 7 -2.58 -21.66 5.57
C LEU A 7 -1.54 -20.56 5.30
N SER A 8 -0.84 -20.58 4.17
CA SER A 8 0.15 -19.55 3.82
C SER A 8 -0.49 -18.18 3.58
N LEU A 9 -1.72 -18.14 3.07
CA LEU A 9 -2.46 -16.91 2.80
C LEU A 9 -3.31 -16.41 3.98
N LEU A 10 -3.61 -17.25 4.96
CA LEU A 10 -4.54 -16.91 6.06
C LEU A 10 -4.22 -15.56 6.75
N PRO A 11 -2.96 -15.24 7.09
CA PRO A 11 -2.63 -13.94 7.67
C PRO A 11 -2.87 -12.76 6.72
N LEU A 12 -2.63 -12.93 5.42
CA LEU A 12 -2.83 -11.93 4.38
C LEU A 12 -4.33 -11.71 4.12
N VAL A 13 -5.08 -12.79 3.89
CA VAL A 13 -6.52 -12.76 3.63
C VAL A 13 -7.32 -12.15 4.80
N ILE A 14 -6.83 -12.29 6.03
CA ILE A 14 -7.47 -11.66 7.21
C ILE A 14 -7.12 -10.18 7.33
N SER A 15 -5.85 -9.80 7.07
CA SER A 15 -5.38 -8.44 7.33
C SER A 15 -5.63 -7.46 6.18
N LEU A 16 -5.57 -7.91 4.92
CA LEU A 16 -5.73 -7.04 3.76
C LEU A 16 -7.09 -6.37 3.67
N PRO A 17 -8.23 -7.07 3.85
CA PRO A 17 -9.54 -6.41 3.78
C PRO A 17 -9.71 -5.31 4.84
N SER A 18 -9.10 -5.48 6.02
CA SER A 18 -9.11 -4.47 7.08
C SER A 18 -8.25 -3.26 6.70
N LEU A 19 -7.10 -3.48 6.07
CA LEU A 19 -6.24 -2.42 5.56
C LEU A 19 -6.92 -1.65 4.42
N ASP A 20 -7.50 -2.36 3.46
CA ASP A 20 -8.25 -1.78 2.34
C ASP A 20 -9.40 -0.91 2.84
N ALA A 21 -10.19 -1.42 3.78
CA ALA A 21 -11.26 -0.66 4.41
C ALA A 21 -10.75 0.60 5.14
N ALA A 22 -9.59 0.50 5.81
CA ALA A 22 -8.97 1.64 6.47
C ALA A 22 -8.48 2.70 5.47
N LEU A 23 -7.88 2.29 4.35
CA LEU A 23 -7.46 3.18 3.27
C LEU A 23 -8.65 3.88 2.61
N LEU A 24 -9.69 3.13 2.26
CA LEU A 24 -10.93 3.66 1.68
C LEU A 24 -11.61 4.65 2.63
N LYS A 25 -11.74 4.30 3.90
CA LYS A 25 -12.35 5.15 4.92
C LYS A 25 -11.55 6.43 5.13
N THR A 26 -10.22 6.32 5.27
CA THR A 26 -9.35 7.49 5.43
C THR A 26 -9.42 8.39 4.21
N THR A 27 -9.37 7.81 3.01
CA THR A 27 -9.53 8.54 1.74
C THR A 27 -10.85 9.30 1.68
N PHE A 28 -11.96 8.64 2.05
CA PHE A 28 -13.27 9.27 2.08
C PHE A 28 -13.33 10.45 3.08
N ILE A 29 -12.79 10.26 4.29
CA ILE A 29 -12.74 11.31 5.31
C ILE A 29 -11.90 12.49 4.82
N THR A 30 -10.72 12.24 4.27
CA THR A 30 -9.84 13.27 3.71
C THR A 30 -10.53 14.03 2.57
N LYS A 31 -11.17 13.33 1.61
CA LYS A 31 -11.90 14.00 0.52
C LYS A 31 -13.00 14.94 1.05
N LYS A 32 -13.64 14.58 2.17
CA LYS A 32 -14.70 15.37 2.84
C LYS A 32 -14.17 16.44 3.81
N SER A 33 -12.90 16.45 4.17
CA SER A 33 -12.34 17.44 5.09
C SER A 33 -12.16 18.82 4.43
N GLY A 34 -11.94 19.84 5.25
CA GLY A 34 -11.38 21.11 4.81
C GLY A 34 -9.91 20.97 4.39
N ASN A 35 -9.37 22.02 3.78
CA ASN A 35 -7.93 22.09 3.47
C ASN A 35 -7.12 22.24 4.76
N PHE A 36 -5.95 21.60 4.80
CA PHE A 36 -5.08 21.59 5.96
C PHE A 36 -4.20 22.85 5.97
N PRO A 37 -4.21 23.68 7.02
CA PRO A 37 -3.24 24.75 7.18
C PRO A 37 -1.81 24.20 7.26
N GLN A 38 -0.81 25.07 7.14
CA GLN A 38 0.61 24.68 7.05
C GLN A 38 1.05 23.69 8.13
N THR A 39 0.72 23.95 9.40
CA THR A 39 1.12 23.08 10.52
C THR A 39 0.49 21.70 10.42
N GLU A 40 -0.79 21.63 10.06
CA GLU A 40 -1.50 20.35 9.87
C GLU A 40 -0.97 19.60 8.66
N SER A 41 -0.70 20.31 7.55
CA SER A 41 -0.07 19.75 6.36
C SER A 41 1.27 19.09 6.68
N ASN A 42 2.13 19.77 7.44
CA ASN A 42 3.43 19.22 7.84
C ASN A 42 3.28 17.97 8.73
N SER A 43 2.33 17.98 9.66
CA SER A 43 2.04 16.81 10.52
C SER A 43 1.52 15.62 9.72
N VAL A 44 0.59 15.86 8.79
CA VAL A 44 0.02 14.80 7.94
C VAL A 44 1.10 14.21 7.04
N VAL A 45 1.88 15.06 6.33
CA VAL A 45 2.96 14.59 5.47
C VAL A 45 4.07 13.90 6.25
N GLY A 46 4.44 14.42 7.43
CA GLY A 46 5.42 13.78 8.30
C GLY A 46 4.97 12.41 8.79
N GLY A 47 3.69 12.28 9.16
CA GLY A 47 3.08 11.00 9.53
C GLY A 47 3.10 9.99 8.39
N LEU A 48 2.72 10.41 7.17
CA LEU A 48 2.76 9.55 5.98
C LEU A 48 4.19 9.16 5.60
N ALA A 49 5.16 10.07 5.71
CA ALA A 49 6.57 9.77 5.46
C ALA A 49 7.10 8.69 6.42
N GLY A 50 6.61 8.67 7.67
CA GLY A 50 6.94 7.63 8.66
C GLY A 50 6.45 6.23 8.29
N LEU A 51 5.51 6.10 7.35
CA LEU A 51 4.98 4.81 6.89
C LEU A 51 5.75 4.23 5.69
N ILE A 52 6.59 5.02 5.00
CA ILE A 52 7.32 4.59 3.80
C ILE A 52 8.19 3.35 4.11
N ALA A 53 9.06 3.43 5.12
CA ALA A 53 9.98 2.33 5.46
C ALA A 53 9.24 1.06 5.94
N PRO A 54 8.21 1.13 6.81
CA PRO A 54 7.35 0.00 7.11
C PRO A 54 6.72 -0.66 5.87
N ILE A 55 6.17 0.14 4.94
CA ILE A 55 5.56 -0.37 3.70
C ILE A 55 6.60 -1.13 2.86
N GLN A 56 7.77 -0.53 2.62
CA GLN A 56 8.85 -1.17 1.86
C GLN A 56 9.30 -2.49 2.52
N THR A 57 9.38 -2.52 3.85
CA THR A 57 9.74 -3.73 4.60
C THR A 57 8.70 -4.82 4.41
N SER A 58 7.41 -4.50 4.52
CA SER A 58 6.32 -5.45 4.30
C SER A 58 6.28 -5.98 2.87
N LEU A 59 6.47 -5.12 1.87
CA LEU A 59 6.52 -5.49 0.46
C LEU A 59 7.74 -6.38 0.14
N THR A 60 8.91 -6.06 0.71
CA THR A 60 10.11 -6.91 0.59
C THR A 60 9.89 -8.28 1.22
N ALA A 61 9.30 -8.33 2.43
CA ALA A 61 8.97 -9.57 3.10
C ALA A 61 7.96 -10.40 2.30
N LEU A 62 7.01 -9.75 1.62
CA LEU A 62 6.06 -10.42 0.73
C LEU A 62 6.77 -11.02 -0.49
N SER A 63 7.67 -10.27 -1.14
CA SER A 63 8.49 -10.78 -2.25
C SER A 63 9.25 -12.05 -1.88
N ALA A 64 9.82 -12.11 -0.68
CA ALA A 64 10.53 -13.29 -0.19
C ALA A 64 9.64 -14.54 -0.01
N ARG A 65 8.30 -14.38 -0.02
CA ARG A 65 7.33 -15.48 0.05
C ARG A 65 6.88 -15.99 -1.32
N TYR A 66 7.37 -15.42 -2.43
CA TYR A 66 6.99 -15.80 -3.79
C TYR A 66 7.03 -17.31 -4.02
N GLU A 67 8.14 -17.98 -3.68
CA GLU A 67 8.30 -19.44 -3.87
C GLU A 67 7.30 -20.27 -3.05
N VAL A 68 6.85 -19.75 -1.91
CA VAL A 68 5.79 -20.40 -1.11
C VAL A 68 4.47 -20.29 -1.85
N PHE A 69 4.07 -19.09 -2.27
CA PHE A 69 2.81 -18.85 -2.97
C PHE A 69 2.76 -19.50 -4.35
N LYS A 70 3.90 -19.64 -5.01
CA LYS A 70 4.03 -20.39 -6.26
C LYS A 70 3.69 -21.86 -6.07
N ARG A 71 4.16 -22.47 -4.97
CA ARG A 71 3.88 -23.88 -4.65
C ARG A 71 2.44 -24.12 -4.20
N THR A 72 1.81 -23.11 -3.61
CA THR A 72 0.40 -23.17 -3.16
C THR A 72 -0.60 -22.67 -4.20
N LEU A 73 -0.14 -22.23 -5.39
CA LEU A 73 -0.96 -21.69 -6.48
C LEU A 73 -1.74 -20.41 -6.10
N GLU A 74 -1.21 -19.66 -5.15
CA GLU A 74 -1.83 -18.46 -4.57
C GLU A 74 -1.35 -17.16 -5.23
N LEU A 75 -0.42 -17.24 -6.20
CA LEU A 75 0.15 -16.09 -6.89
C LEU A 75 -0.90 -15.13 -7.49
N PRO A 76 -1.96 -15.60 -8.19
CA PRO A 76 -2.94 -14.69 -8.79
C PRO A 76 -3.72 -13.87 -7.75
N ILE A 77 -3.99 -14.46 -6.58
CA ILE A 77 -4.70 -13.78 -5.49
C ILE A 77 -3.81 -12.69 -4.90
N VAL A 78 -2.57 -13.02 -4.55
CA VAL A 78 -1.62 -12.02 -4.02
C VAL A 78 -1.37 -10.89 -5.04
N LEU A 79 -1.26 -11.22 -6.33
CA LEU A 79 -1.08 -10.23 -7.39
C LEU A 79 -2.31 -9.31 -7.52
N PHE A 80 -3.52 -9.85 -7.42
CA PHE A 80 -4.74 -9.06 -7.46
C PHE A 80 -4.81 -8.09 -6.28
N ASP A 81 -4.57 -8.61 -5.09
CA ASP A 81 -4.57 -7.86 -3.84
C ASP A 81 -3.51 -6.74 -3.84
N LEU A 82 -2.29 -7.02 -4.33
CA LEU A 82 -1.24 -6.01 -4.46
C LEU A 82 -1.63 -4.84 -5.36
N LYS A 83 -2.33 -5.12 -6.46
CA LYS A 83 -2.81 -4.07 -7.38
C LYS A 83 -3.90 -3.23 -6.76
N ILE A 84 -4.82 -3.84 -6.01
CA ILE A 84 -5.86 -3.12 -5.28
C ILE A 84 -5.24 -2.23 -4.21
N LEU A 85 -4.34 -2.78 -3.40
CA LEU A 85 -3.69 -2.05 -2.32
C LEU A 85 -2.87 -0.87 -2.84
N LYS A 86 -2.16 -1.06 -3.96
CA LYS A 86 -1.48 0.04 -4.66
C LYS A 86 -2.47 1.13 -5.06
N ALA A 87 -3.55 0.78 -5.75
CA ALA A 87 -4.56 1.73 -6.20
C ALA A 87 -5.21 2.51 -5.04
N TYR A 88 -5.49 1.86 -3.91
CA TYR A 88 -6.04 2.52 -2.71
C TYR A 88 -5.03 3.43 -2.02
N THR A 89 -3.73 3.10 -2.10
CA THR A 89 -2.67 3.95 -1.58
C THR A 89 -2.52 5.20 -2.45
N ASP A 90 -2.54 5.04 -3.78
CA ASP A 90 -2.50 6.14 -4.75
C ASP A 90 -3.70 7.09 -4.54
N ASP A 91 -4.91 6.52 -4.42
CA ASP A 91 -6.15 7.29 -4.17
C ASP A 91 -6.10 8.09 -2.86
N LEU A 92 -5.49 7.53 -1.81
CA LEU A 92 -5.31 8.21 -0.53
C LEU A 92 -4.31 9.37 -0.68
N ILE A 93 -3.18 9.13 -1.35
CA ILE A 93 -2.14 10.14 -1.53
C ILE A 93 -2.67 11.29 -2.39
N ASP A 94 -3.43 11.02 -3.45
CA ASP A 94 -4.10 12.04 -4.26
C ASP A 94 -5.09 12.86 -3.42
N ALA A 95 -5.88 12.19 -2.58
CA ALA A 95 -6.82 12.87 -1.69
C ALA A 95 -6.12 13.80 -0.71
N VAL A 96 -5.00 13.36 -0.10
CA VAL A 96 -4.23 14.20 0.83
C VAL A 96 -3.53 15.33 0.09
N THR A 97 -2.97 15.06 -1.09
CA THR A 97 -2.30 16.05 -1.95
C THR A 97 -3.24 17.22 -2.29
N ALA A 98 -4.52 16.92 -2.54
CA ALA A 98 -5.54 17.93 -2.79
C ALA A 98 -5.93 18.79 -1.56
N LYS A 99 -5.51 18.40 -0.35
CA LYS A 99 -5.87 19.06 0.92
C LYS A 99 -4.71 19.79 1.59
N VAL A 100 -3.47 19.38 1.34
CA VAL A 100 -2.29 20.03 1.92
C VAL A 100 -1.89 21.29 1.14
N VAL A 101 -1.03 22.10 1.77
CA VAL A 101 -0.38 23.25 1.11
C VAL A 101 0.62 22.80 0.02
N PRO A 102 0.90 23.64 -1.00
CA PRO A 102 1.70 23.24 -2.17
C PRO A 102 3.11 22.73 -1.84
N GLU A 103 3.77 23.29 -0.84
CA GLU A 103 5.11 22.88 -0.40
C GLU A 103 5.10 21.43 0.12
N SER A 104 4.07 21.08 0.90
CA SER A 104 3.88 19.73 1.45
C SER A 104 3.42 18.74 0.37
N ALA A 105 2.61 19.18 -0.59
CA ALA A 105 2.18 18.35 -1.74
C ALA A 105 3.36 17.80 -2.55
N ARG A 106 4.41 18.59 -2.74
CA ARG A 106 5.63 18.15 -3.44
C ARG A 106 6.34 17.00 -2.73
N LEU A 107 6.36 17.01 -1.40
CA LEU A 107 6.95 15.93 -0.60
C LEU A 107 6.14 14.63 -0.70
N LEU A 108 4.81 14.74 -0.77
CA LEU A 108 3.94 13.60 -1.01
C LEU A 108 4.20 12.96 -2.37
N GLY A 109 4.39 13.75 -3.43
CA GLY A 109 4.76 13.21 -4.74
C GLY A 109 6.07 12.42 -4.73
N LEU A 110 7.07 12.88 -3.98
CA LEU A 110 8.34 12.14 -3.80
C LEU A 110 8.12 10.83 -3.02
N GLY A 111 7.38 10.89 -1.91
CA GLY A 111 7.05 9.70 -1.12
C GLY A 111 6.24 8.68 -1.93
N ASN A 112 5.29 9.15 -2.74
CA ASN A 112 4.49 8.31 -3.61
C ASN A 112 5.35 7.55 -4.61
N GLY A 113 6.29 8.23 -5.28
CA GLY A 113 7.19 7.56 -6.23
C GLY A 113 8.02 6.43 -5.60
N ILE A 114 8.42 6.58 -4.33
CA ILE A 114 9.13 5.53 -3.58
C ILE A 114 8.20 4.34 -3.29
N ILE A 115 6.97 4.61 -2.86
CA ILE A 115 5.96 3.59 -2.57
C ILE A 115 5.54 2.85 -3.86
N ASP A 116 5.30 3.60 -4.93
CA ASP A 116 4.98 3.08 -6.27
C ASP A 116 6.04 2.10 -6.76
N THR A 117 7.31 2.52 -6.71
CA THR A 117 8.43 1.66 -7.12
C THR A 117 8.46 0.37 -6.31
N ALA A 118 8.25 0.47 -4.98
CA ALA A 118 8.23 -0.72 -4.14
C ALA A 118 7.06 -1.66 -4.49
N PHE A 119 5.86 -1.13 -4.77
CA PHE A 119 4.74 -1.96 -5.24
C PHE A 119 5.03 -2.60 -6.60
N ASP A 120 5.55 -1.82 -7.55
CA ASP A 120 5.86 -2.29 -8.90
C ASP A 120 6.90 -3.42 -8.90
N ASP A 121 7.93 -3.32 -8.04
CA ASP A 121 8.95 -4.35 -7.85
C ASP A 121 8.33 -5.68 -7.38
N VAL A 122 7.47 -5.64 -6.35
CA VAL A 122 6.81 -6.86 -5.86
C VAL A 122 5.82 -7.40 -6.89
N ILE A 123 5.05 -6.53 -7.54
CA ILE A 123 4.12 -6.93 -8.61
C ILE A 123 4.87 -7.63 -9.74
N ALA A 124 6.07 -7.16 -10.11
CA ALA A 124 6.91 -7.82 -11.11
C ALA A 124 7.30 -9.24 -10.67
N VAL A 125 7.77 -9.41 -9.43
CA VAL A 125 8.08 -10.74 -8.85
C VAL A 125 6.88 -11.68 -8.98
N TYR A 126 5.68 -11.22 -8.61
CA TYR A 126 4.47 -12.04 -8.64
C TYR A 126 3.87 -12.28 -10.03
N LYS A 127 4.16 -11.40 -11.01
CA LYS A 127 3.89 -11.68 -12.44
C LYS A 127 4.80 -12.79 -12.99
N GLY A 128 5.88 -13.11 -12.29
CA GLY A 128 6.81 -14.17 -12.64
C GLY A 128 7.86 -13.73 -13.65
N SER A 129 8.46 -12.55 -13.42
CA SER A 129 9.58 -11.95 -14.17
C SER A 129 10.31 -12.90 -15.11
#